data_AF-A0A3D0ZR74-F1
#
_entry.id   AF-A0A3D0ZR74-F1
#
_cell.length_a   1.000
_cell.length_b   1.000
_cell.length_c   1.000
_cell.angle_alpha   90.00
_cell.angle_beta   90.00
_cell.angle_gamma   90.00
#
_symmetry.space_group_name_H-M   'P 1'
#
loop_
_entity.id
_entity.type
_entity.pdbx_description
1 polymer ?
#
loop_
_entity_poly.entity_id
_entity_poly.type
_entity_poly.pdbx_seq_one_letter_code
_entity_poly.pdbx_strand_id
1 'polypeptide(L)'
;KLHAIMTAYQQKVYEGSIEAQLEDENSHVLTTLMRLRDSSLHPRLADGGRLDAPTSKREIKTLFDESAKMAKTIEVLTDIQSRHEKCIIFAVNKRLQRFLSIALGSYFGLGPLHVINGDAKAVVKKVGALSRKSMITDFEAKEGFNVIIMSPVAAGVGLTVVGANNVIHFERHWNPAKEAQATDRVFRIGQKKDVNIYVPILHHPSFESFDVNLHRLLSQKSMLKDAVVTPGEVMPNPTGSDKHSLGADSIITFEDMPRLSWKQFEALTLELLAREYQADSAWLTKDGSDFGADGVLTFAGEAILIQAKHKQGAYKGHNAVQEISNANAIYGQHLGREITKQVFITNATQLAKSTREIAGKLNVTIIDGNELSALCERHPITFGQVVTRLSKERYVIQ
;
A
#
# COMPACT_ATOMS: atom_id res chain seq x y z
N LYS A 1 -10.04 18.89 -2.66
CA LYS A 1 -10.73 17.66 -2.19
C LYS A 1 -12.22 17.94 -2.17
N LEU A 2 -13.07 16.98 -2.52
CA LEU A 2 -14.52 17.15 -2.56
C LEU A 2 -15.14 16.23 -1.53
N HIS A 3 -15.44 16.76 -0.34
CA HIS A 3 -16.04 15.98 0.73
C HIS A 3 -17.55 15.83 0.47
N ALA A 4 -18.05 14.61 0.61
CA ALA A 4 -19.47 14.30 0.49
C ALA A 4 -19.87 13.36 1.65
N ILE A 5 -21.06 13.51 2.20
CA ILE A 5 -21.58 12.62 3.26
C ILE A 5 -22.54 11.63 2.60
N MET A 6 -22.44 10.34 2.94
CA MET A 6 -23.30 9.30 2.38
C MET A 6 -24.79 9.64 2.55
N THR A 7 -25.59 9.36 1.53
CA THR A 7 -27.05 9.45 1.60
C THR A 7 -27.60 8.32 2.47
N ALA A 8 -28.83 8.43 2.99
CA ALA A 8 -29.43 7.38 3.82
C ALA A 8 -29.48 6.01 3.10
N TYR A 9 -29.78 6.00 1.80
CA TYR A 9 -29.75 4.77 1.01
C TYR A 9 -28.33 4.21 0.88
N GLN A 10 -27.34 5.07 0.61
CA GLN A 10 -25.95 4.66 0.48
C GLN A 10 -25.38 4.15 1.81
N GLN A 11 -25.71 4.79 2.94
CA GLN A 11 -25.36 4.35 4.29
C GLN A 11 -25.91 2.93 4.55
N LYS A 12 -27.20 2.71 4.30
CA LYS A 12 -27.82 1.39 4.50
C LYS A 12 -27.10 0.26 3.73
N VAL A 13 -26.74 0.50 2.47
CA VAL A 13 -26.00 -0.49 1.66
C VAL A 13 -24.57 -0.68 2.18
N TYR A 14 -23.94 0.42 2.62
CA TYR A 14 -22.57 0.41 3.14
C TYR A 14 -22.49 -0.34 4.48
N GLU A 15 -23.37 -0.04 5.43
CA GLU A 15 -23.47 -0.70 6.74
C GLU A 15 -23.86 -2.16 6.61
N GLY A 16 -24.81 -2.50 5.73
CA GLY A 16 -25.18 -3.90 5.46
C GLY A 16 -24.00 -4.74 4.94
N SER A 17 -23.04 -4.12 4.23
CA SER A 17 -21.80 -4.80 3.83
C SER A 17 -20.87 -5.11 5.01
N ILE A 18 -20.93 -4.30 6.07
CA ILE A 18 -20.16 -4.49 7.32
C ILE A 18 -20.84 -5.55 8.19
N GLU A 19 -22.15 -5.47 8.36
CA GLU A 19 -22.95 -6.42 9.14
C GLU A 19 -22.80 -7.85 8.61
N ALA A 20 -22.90 -8.03 7.29
CA ALA A 20 -22.70 -9.33 6.66
C ALA A 20 -21.32 -9.96 6.91
N GLN A 21 -20.29 -9.14 7.18
CA GLN A 21 -18.95 -9.63 7.55
C GLN A 21 -18.86 -10.05 9.02
N LEU A 22 -19.65 -9.43 9.89
CA LEU A 22 -19.68 -9.78 11.31
C LEU A 22 -20.47 -11.06 11.58
N GLU A 23 -21.45 -11.39 10.71
CA GLU A 23 -22.28 -12.58 10.82
C GLU A 23 -21.64 -13.85 10.23
N ASP A 24 -20.73 -13.71 9.27
CA ASP A 24 -20.08 -14.85 8.59
C ASP A 24 -18.57 -14.90 8.94
N GLU A 25 -18.20 -15.77 9.89
CA GLU A 25 -16.79 -16.00 10.28
C GLU A 25 -15.91 -16.49 9.13
N ASN A 26 -16.50 -17.06 8.06
CA ASN A 26 -15.77 -17.50 6.87
C ASN A 26 -15.69 -16.42 5.77
N SER A 27 -16.35 -15.28 5.94
CA SER A 27 -16.30 -14.19 4.96
C SER A 27 -14.90 -13.57 4.90
N HIS A 28 -14.30 -13.56 3.71
CA HIS A 28 -12.98 -12.98 3.50
C HIS A 28 -13.03 -11.43 3.58
N VAL A 29 -12.22 -10.84 4.46
CA VAL A 29 -12.07 -9.39 4.66
C VAL A 29 -11.88 -8.61 3.34
N LEU A 30 -11.16 -9.21 2.38
CA LEU A 30 -10.92 -8.60 1.07
C LEU A 30 -12.22 -8.41 0.27
N THR A 31 -13.14 -9.36 0.35
CA THR A 31 -14.47 -9.27 -0.30
C THR A 31 -15.26 -8.11 0.27
N THR A 32 -15.26 -7.94 1.59
CA THR A 32 -15.92 -6.83 2.26
C THR A 32 -15.29 -5.49 1.89
N LEU A 33 -13.96 -5.39 1.85
CA LEU A 33 -13.29 -4.18 1.34
C LEU A 33 -13.69 -3.84 -0.10
N MET A 34 -13.85 -4.84 -0.98
CA MET A 34 -14.34 -4.62 -2.34
C MET A 34 -15.78 -4.13 -2.36
N ARG A 35 -16.67 -4.65 -1.49
CA ARG A 35 -18.05 -4.18 -1.33
C ARG A 35 -18.11 -2.73 -0.86
N LEU A 36 -17.34 -2.37 0.18
CA LEU A 36 -17.26 -1.01 0.71
C LEU A 36 -16.72 -0.02 -0.34
N ARG A 37 -15.74 -0.44 -1.14
CA ARG A 37 -15.26 0.37 -2.27
C ARG A 37 -16.37 0.59 -3.30
N ASP A 38 -17.04 -0.48 -3.73
CA ASP A 38 -18.06 -0.40 -4.78
C ASP A 38 -19.28 0.43 -4.31
N SER A 39 -19.73 0.26 -3.06
CA SER A 39 -20.81 1.07 -2.46
C SER A 39 -20.42 2.54 -2.29
N SER A 40 -19.14 2.83 -2.03
CA SER A 40 -18.61 4.19 -2.00
C SER A 40 -18.69 4.89 -3.37
N LEU A 41 -18.45 4.16 -4.46
CA LEU A 41 -18.62 4.69 -5.81
C LEU A 41 -20.10 4.96 -6.13
N HIS A 42 -20.94 3.94 -5.92
CA HIS A 42 -22.38 4.03 -6.08
C HIS A 42 -23.06 2.84 -5.36
N PRO A 43 -24.12 3.04 -4.57
CA PRO A 43 -24.75 1.95 -3.80
C PRO A 43 -25.17 0.75 -4.65
N ARG A 44 -25.72 0.99 -5.86
CA ARG A 44 -26.11 -0.07 -6.80
C ARG A 44 -24.97 -0.92 -7.39
N LEU A 45 -23.70 -0.59 -7.15
CA LEU A 45 -22.56 -1.42 -7.61
C LEU A 45 -22.20 -2.54 -6.64
N ALA A 46 -22.61 -2.40 -5.37
CA ALA A 46 -22.39 -3.39 -4.32
C ALA A 46 -22.99 -4.75 -4.68
N ASP A 47 -22.39 -5.84 -4.20
CA ASP A 47 -22.86 -7.23 -4.36
C ASP A 47 -23.17 -7.66 -5.80
N GLY A 48 -22.39 -7.17 -6.77
CA GLY A 48 -22.63 -7.50 -8.18
C GLY A 48 -23.89 -6.85 -8.75
N GLY A 49 -24.46 -5.88 -8.04
CA GLY A 49 -25.64 -5.11 -8.45
C GLY A 49 -25.49 -4.42 -9.81
N ARG A 50 -26.63 -4.03 -10.38
CA ARG A 50 -26.70 -3.43 -11.71
C ARG A 50 -26.81 -1.91 -11.60
N LEU A 51 -25.82 -1.23 -12.15
CA LEU A 51 -25.88 0.19 -12.49
C LEU A 51 -26.09 0.29 -14.00
N ASP A 52 -27.33 0.03 -14.41
CA ASP A 52 -27.69 0.00 -15.83
C ASP A 52 -27.71 1.41 -16.44
N ALA A 53 -27.61 1.44 -17.77
CA ALA A 53 -27.65 2.69 -18.51
C ALA A 53 -29.03 3.35 -18.38
N PRO A 54 -29.10 4.61 -17.95
CA PRO A 54 -30.38 5.28 -17.78
C PRO A 54 -31.05 5.60 -19.11
N THR A 55 -32.38 5.57 -19.12
CA THR A 55 -33.23 5.76 -20.31
C THR A 55 -33.84 7.15 -20.39
N SER A 56 -33.91 7.88 -19.27
CA SER A 56 -34.51 9.22 -19.20
C SER A 56 -33.69 10.20 -18.37
N LYS A 57 -33.82 11.51 -18.64
CA LYS A 57 -33.14 12.56 -17.84
C LYS A 57 -33.52 12.54 -16.37
N ARG A 58 -34.78 12.22 -16.04
CA ARG A 58 -35.25 12.11 -14.65
C ARG A 58 -34.54 10.96 -13.93
N GLU A 59 -34.44 9.81 -14.57
CA GLU A 59 -33.73 8.64 -14.06
C GLU A 59 -32.24 8.91 -13.85
N ILE A 60 -31.58 9.60 -14.80
CA ILE A 60 -30.18 10.03 -14.67
C ILE A 60 -30.00 10.82 -13.36
N LYS A 61 -30.85 11.82 -13.14
CA LYS A 61 -30.74 12.68 -11.96
C LYS A 61 -30.96 11.89 -10.67
N THR A 62 -31.95 11.00 -10.63
CA THR A 62 -32.17 10.11 -9.47
C THR A 62 -30.94 9.26 -9.18
N LEU A 63 -30.33 8.65 -10.20
CA LEU A 63 -29.12 7.83 -10.02
C LEU A 63 -27.92 8.67 -9.57
N PHE A 64 -27.79 9.91 -10.03
CA PHE A 64 -26.75 10.81 -9.52
C PHE A 64 -26.97 11.17 -8.05
N ASP A 65 -28.22 11.41 -7.66
CA ASP A 65 -28.59 11.81 -6.31
C ASP A 65 -28.52 10.61 -5.31
N GLU A 66 -28.50 9.36 -5.78
CA GLU A 66 -28.32 8.17 -4.93
C GLU A 66 -26.91 8.05 -4.33
N SER A 67 -25.88 8.56 -5.04
CA SER A 67 -24.48 8.57 -4.58
C SER A 67 -24.04 9.99 -4.30
N ALA A 68 -23.74 10.31 -3.03
CA ALA A 68 -23.32 11.67 -2.67
C ALA A 68 -22.00 12.07 -3.37
N LYS A 69 -21.13 11.08 -3.61
CA LYS A 69 -19.90 11.23 -4.39
C LYS A 69 -20.18 11.60 -5.85
N MET A 70 -21.20 10.98 -6.44
CA MET A 70 -21.67 11.28 -7.80
C MET A 70 -22.27 12.68 -7.86
N ALA A 71 -23.22 13.02 -6.98
CA ALA A 71 -23.82 14.35 -6.90
C ALA A 71 -22.77 15.47 -6.85
N LYS A 72 -21.75 15.33 -5.99
CA LYS A 72 -20.65 16.29 -5.89
C LYS A 72 -19.78 16.35 -7.16
N THR A 73 -19.62 15.22 -7.84
CA THR A 73 -18.92 15.16 -9.13
C THR A 73 -19.69 15.90 -10.21
N ILE A 74 -21.02 15.80 -10.24
CA ILE A 74 -21.87 16.54 -11.17
C ILE A 74 -21.77 18.05 -10.93
N GLU A 75 -21.81 18.50 -9.67
CA GLU A 75 -21.62 19.93 -9.34
C GLU A 75 -20.30 20.48 -9.92
N VAL A 76 -19.20 19.72 -9.77
CA VAL A 76 -17.90 20.11 -10.32
C VAL A 76 -17.89 20.06 -11.84
N LEU A 77 -18.52 19.07 -12.48
CA LEU A 77 -18.62 19.03 -13.94
C LEU A 77 -19.46 20.18 -14.50
N THR A 78 -20.51 20.60 -13.79
CA THR A 78 -21.31 21.78 -14.16
C THR A 78 -20.49 23.07 -14.06
N ASP A 79 -19.65 23.21 -13.02
CA ASP A 79 -18.68 24.31 -12.94
C ASP A 79 -17.70 24.29 -14.12
N ILE A 80 -17.08 23.14 -14.39
CA ILE A 80 -16.14 22.97 -15.51
C ILE A 80 -16.82 23.29 -16.86
N GLN A 81 -18.09 22.90 -17.03
CA GLN A 81 -18.87 23.22 -18.21
C GLN A 81 -19.07 24.72 -18.37
N SER A 82 -19.39 25.44 -17.28
CA SER A 82 -19.55 26.90 -17.30
C SER A 82 -18.28 27.63 -17.70
N ARG A 83 -17.11 27.05 -17.39
CA ARG A 83 -15.79 27.55 -17.80
C ARG A 83 -15.37 27.12 -19.21
N HIS A 84 -16.20 26.35 -19.90
CA HIS A 84 -15.93 25.76 -21.21
C HIS A 84 -14.62 24.95 -21.25
N GLU A 85 -14.35 24.23 -20.18
CA GLU A 85 -13.11 23.46 -20.01
C GLU A 85 -13.34 21.95 -20.16
N LYS A 86 -12.25 21.20 -20.32
CA LYS A 86 -12.31 19.75 -20.55
C LYS A 86 -11.83 18.98 -19.32
N CYS A 87 -12.46 17.83 -19.10
CA CYS A 87 -12.24 17.00 -17.92
C CYS A 87 -11.87 15.55 -18.27
N ILE A 88 -10.90 15.00 -17.56
CA ILE A 88 -10.63 13.56 -17.53
C ILE A 88 -11.19 12.99 -16.23
N ILE A 89 -12.00 11.93 -16.33
CA ILE A 89 -12.49 11.18 -15.17
C ILE A 89 -11.76 9.85 -15.10
N PHE A 90 -11.00 9.63 -14.03
CA PHE A 90 -10.35 8.37 -13.75
C PHE A 90 -11.27 7.42 -12.97
N ALA A 91 -11.51 6.24 -13.53
CA ALA A 91 -12.28 5.15 -12.93
C ALA A 91 -11.70 3.79 -13.31
N VAL A 92 -11.77 2.79 -12.43
CA VAL A 92 -11.27 1.42 -12.69
C VAL A 92 -12.43 0.45 -12.96
N ASN A 93 -13.53 0.58 -12.22
CA ASN A 93 -14.70 -0.28 -12.33
C ASN A 93 -15.37 -0.12 -13.70
N LYS A 94 -15.36 -1.19 -14.51
CA LYS A 94 -15.90 -1.19 -15.88
C LYS A 94 -17.42 -0.92 -15.93
N ARG A 95 -18.18 -1.37 -14.92
CA ARG A 95 -19.62 -1.12 -14.83
C ARG A 95 -19.88 0.37 -14.66
N LEU A 96 -19.14 1.00 -13.74
CA LEU A 96 -19.18 2.44 -13.52
C LEU A 96 -18.77 3.23 -14.77
N GLN A 97 -17.68 2.85 -15.45
CA GLN A 97 -17.25 3.54 -16.66
C GLN A 97 -18.31 3.53 -17.76
N ARG A 98 -18.98 2.38 -17.97
CA ARG A 98 -20.08 2.26 -18.94
C ARG A 98 -21.25 3.15 -18.55
N PHE A 99 -21.62 3.15 -17.28
CA PHE A 99 -22.67 4.03 -16.76
C PHE A 99 -22.33 5.50 -16.99
N LEU A 100 -21.15 5.95 -16.56
CA LEU A 100 -20.69 7.33 -16.69
C LEU A 100 -20.68 7.78 -18.16
N SER A 101 -20.21 6.93 -19.08
CA SER A 101 -20.16 7.25 -20.52
C SER A 101 -21.54 7.63 -21.07
N ILE A 102 -22.57 6.86 -20.70
CA ILE A 102 -23.93 7.07 -21.21
C ILE A 102 -24.63 8.18 -20.41
N ALA A 103 -24.58 8.12 -19.08
CA ALA A 103 -25.30 9.02 -18.19
C ALA A 103 -24.80 10.46 -18.31
N LEU A 104 -23.48 10.70 -18.21
CA LEU A 104 -22.90 12.04 -18.35
C LEU A 104 -23.03 12.53 -19.80
N GLY A 105 -22.83 11.64 -20.76
CA GLY A 105 -22.98 11.93 -22.18
C GLY A 105 -24.37 12.46 -22.54
N SER A 106 -25.41 11.82 -22.00
CA SER A 106 -26.81 12.24 -22.14
C SER A 106 -27.10 13.51 -21.33
N TYR A 107 -26.62 13.60 -20.08
CA TYR A 107 -26.87 14.73 -19.20
C TYR A 107 -26.32 16.06 -19.73
N PHE A 108 -25.07 16.05 -20.23
CA PHE A 108 -24.39 17.23 -20.75
C PHE A 108 -24.58 17.44 -22.26
N GLY A 109 -25.37 16.59 -22.94
CA GLY A 109 -25.59 16.70 -24.38
C GLY A 109 -24.34 16.43 -25.22
N LEU A 110 -23.43 15.57 -24.74
CA LEU A 110 -22.18 15.23 -25.41
C LEU A 110 -22.28 13.97 -26.28
N GLY A 111 -23.34 13.17 -26.13
CA GLY A 111 -23.40 11.79 -26.61
C GLY A 111 -22.53 10.85 -25.76
N PRO A 112 -22.51 9.54 -26.04
CA PRO A 112 -21.72 8.60 -25.25
C PRO A 112 -20.24 9.00 -25.18
N LEU A 113 -19.70 9.17 -23.97
CA LEU A 113 -18.33 9.59 -23.78
C LEU A 113 -17.35 8.48 -24.16
N HIS A 114 -16.18 8.84 -24.68
CA HIS A 114 -15.11 7.89 -24.92
C HIS A 114 -14.59 7.29 -23.60
N VAL A 115 -14.29 5.99 -23.63
CA VAL A 115 -13.75 5.23 -22.49
C VAL A 115 -12.45 4.55 -22.92
N ILE A 116 -11.33 4.92 -22.30
CA ILE A 116 -10.01 4.35 -22.58
C ILE A 116 -9.59 3.44 -21.42
N ASN A 117 -9.61 2.13 -21.70
CA ASN A 117 -9.27 1.09 -20.74
C ASN A 117 -7.99 0.33 -21.11
N GLY A 118 -7.48 -0.48 -20.17
CA GLY A 118 -6.35 -1.39 -20.40
C GLY A 118 -6.59 -2.40 -21.55
N ASP A 119 -7.85 -2.69 -21.85
CA ASP A 119 -8.26 -3.62 -22.92
C ASP A 119 -8.41 -2.97 -24.31
N ALA A 120 -8.49 -1.64 -24.39
CA ALA A 120 -8.60 -0.95 -25.68
C ALA A 120 -7.31 -1.16 -26.48
N LYS A 121 -7.32 -1.81 -27.64
CA LYS A 121 -6.04 -2.11 -28.33
C LYS A 121 -5.33 -0.83 -28.77
N ALA A 122 -4.00 -0.77 -28.61
CA ALA A 122 -3.17 0.36 -29.04
C ALA A 122 -3.19 0.55 -30.56
N VAL A 123 -3.41 -0.54 -31.31
CA VAL A 123 -3.58 -0.58 -32.76
C VAL A 123 -4.73 -1.54 -33.06
N VAL A 124 -5.67 -1.11 -33.89
CA VAL A 124 -6.91 -1.85 -34.17
C VAL A 124 -6.63 -2.98 -35.18
N LYS A 125 -6.91 -4.23 -34.81
CA LYS A 125 -6.97 -5.40 -35.72
C LYS A 125 -8.41 -5.83 -36.07
N LYS A 126 -9.43 -5.12 -35.57
CA LYS A 126 -10.86 -5.48 -35.71
C LYS A 126 -11.62 -4.31 -36.33
N VAL A 127 -12.24 -4.54 -37.49
CA VAL A 127 -13.08 -3.55 -38.18
C VAL A 127 -14.17 -3.06 -37.21
N GLY A 128 -14.16 -1.77 -36.88
CA GLY A 128 -15.19 -1.11 -36.04
C GLY A 128 -14.78 -0.67 -34.63
N ALA A 129 -13.58 -1.00 -34.13
CA ALA A 129 -13.09 -0.44 -32.85
C ALA A 129 -12.28 0.84 -33.08
N LEU A 130 -12.54 1.91 -32.32
CA LEU A 130 -11.70 3.11 -32.34
C LEU A 130 -10.38 2.84 -31.61
N SER A 131 -9.28 3.40 -32.12
CA SER A 131 -7.99 3.33 -31.43
C SER A 131 -7.98 4.25 -30.22
N ARG A 132 -7.14 3.97 -29.22
CA ARG A 132 -6.97 4.89 -28.07
C ARG A 132 -6.59 6.31 -28.52
N LYS A 133 -5.80 6.43 -29.58
CA LYS A 133 -5.38 7.73 -30.13
C LYS A 133 -6.55 8.49 -30.76
N SER A 134 -7.39 7.83 -31.56
CA SER A 134 -8.52 8.52 -32.20
C SER A 134 -9.52 9.03 -31.17
N MET A 135 -9.80 8.26 -30.10
CA MET A 135 -10.67 8.74 -29.01
C MET A 135 -10.13 10.00 -28.32
N ILE A 136 -8.81 10.11 -28.16
CA ILE A 136 -8.17 11.31 -27.62
C ILE A 136 -8.27 12.45 -28.63
N THR A 137 -7.99 12.19 -29.90
CA THR A 137 -8.11 13.19 -30.97
C THR A 137 -9.53 13.75 -31.06
N ASP A 138 -10.56 12.90 -31.02
CA ASP A 138 -11.97 13.30 -31.03
C ASP A 138 -12.31 14.14 -29.78
N PHE A 139 -11.79 13.73 -28.61
CA PHE A 139 -11.96 14.49 -27.37
C PHE A 139 -11.31 15.88 -27.43
N GLU A 140 -10.10 15.97 -27.99
CA GLU A 140 -9.34 17.20 -28.12
C GLU A 140 -9.89 18.12 -29.22
N ALA A 141 -10.43 17.57 -30.31
CA ALA A 141 -11.01 18.32 -31.42
C ALA A 141 -12.32 19.03 -31.08
N LYS A 142 -13.10 18.51 -30.11
CA LYS A 142 -14.35 19.14 -29.68
C LYS A 142 -14.07 20.50 -29.02
N GLU A 143 -14.69 21.58 -29.48
CA GLU A 143 -14.57 22.89 -28.84
C GLU A 143 -15.38 22.95 -27.53
N GLY A 144 -14.87 23.71 -26.55
CA GLY A 144 -15.52 23.92 -25.26
C GLY A 144 -15.53 22.68 -24.34
N PHE A 145 -16.63 22.49 -23.63
CA PHE A 145 -16.77 21.44 -22.62
C PHE A 145 -16.77 20.04 -23.23
N ASN A 146 -15.92 19.17 -22.69
CA ASN A 146 -15.91 17.76 -23.03
C ASN A 146 -15.39 16.91 -21.88
N VAL A 147 -15.79 15.65 -21.85
CA VAL A 147 -15.39 14.69 -20.82
C VAL A 147 -14.90 13.39 -21.46
N ILE A 148 -13.80 12.86 -20.95
CA ILE A 148 -13.30 11.53 -21.32
C ILE A 148 -13.09 10.69 -20.06
N ILE A 149 -13.40 9.39 -20.16
CA ILE A 149 -13.22 8.45 -19.06
C ILE A 149 -11.97 7.61 -19.35
N MET A 150 -11.09 7.49 -18.37
CA MET A 150 -9.85 6.73 -18.50
C MET A 150 -9.65 5.83 -17.30
N SER A 151 -9.03 4.66 -17.51
CA SER A 151 -8.49 3.90 -16.38
C SER A 151 -7.08 4.39 -16.03
N PRO A 152 -6.71 4.45 -14.74
CA PRO A 152 -5.34 4.78 -14.32
C PRO A 152 -4.28 3.88 -14.96
N VAL A 153 -4.61 2.61 -15.23
CA VAL A 153 -3.70 1.66 -15.89
C VAL A 153 -3.50 2.00 -17.36
N ALA A 154 -4.53 2.50 -18.05
CA ALA A 154 -4.41 2.92 -19.45
C ALA A 154 -3.61 4.23 -19.61
N ALA A 155 -3.50 5.04 -18.55
CA ALA A 155 -2.64 6.21 -18.54
C ALA A 155 -1.12 5.86 -18.52
N GLY A 156 -0.76 4.67 -18.03
CA GLY A 156 0.62 4.20 -17.94
C GLY A 156 1.29 3.85 -19.28
N VAL A 157 0.55 3.81 -20.39
CA VAL A 157 1.07 3.42 -21.73
C VAL A 157 1.57 4.60 -22.58
N GLY A 158 1.80 5.78 -21.98
CA GLY A 158 2.42 6.91 -22.66
C GLY A 158 1.49 7.74 -23.56
N LEU A 159 0.16 7.64 -23.38
CA LEU A 159 -0.79 8.53 -24.05
C LEU A 159 -0.69 9.94 -23.47
N THR A 160 -0.86 10.97 -24.30
CA THR A 160 -0.82 12.38 -23.89
C THR A 160 -2.18 12.99 -24.19
N VAL A 161 -2.77 13.71 -23.22
CA VAL A 161 -4.07 14.38 -23.36
C VAL A 161 -3.88 15.83 -22.95
N VAL A 162 -3.43 16.66 -23.90
CA VAL A 162 -3.08 18.07 -23.65
C VAL A 162 -4.34 18.93 -23.57
N GLY A 163 -5.40 18.53 -24.27
CA GLY A 163 -6.63 19.33 -24.35
C GLY A 163 -7.43 19.45 -23.04
N ALA A 164 -7.15 18.65 -22.03
CA ALA A 164 -7.81 18.74 -20.72
C ALA A 164 -6.97 19.55 -19.73
N ASN A 165 -7.63 20.24 -18.80
CA ASN A 165 -6.98 20.90 -17.65
C ASN A 165 -7.69 20.57 -16.32
N ASN A 166 -8.71 19.71 -16.33
CA ASN A 166 -9.38 19.23 -15.13
C ASN A 166 -9.27 17.70 -15.04
N VAL A 167 -9.00 17.21 -13.83
CA VAL A 167 -8.86 15.78 -13.54
C VAL A 167 -9.74 15.42 -12.34
N ILE A 168 -10.60 14.42 -12.48
CA ILE A 168 -11.39 13.86 -11.39
C ILE A 168 -10.94 12.42 -11.15
N HIS A 169 -10.30 12.17 -10.01
CA HIS A 169 -10.01 10.80 -9.54
C HIS A 169 -11.24 10.24 -8.82
N PHE A 170 -12.26 9.89 -9.61
CA PHE A 170 -13.53 9.39 -9.07
C PHE A 170 -13.34 8.06 -8.33
N GLU A 171 -12.59 7.14 -8.92
CA GLU A 171 -12.07 5.96 -8.24
C GLU A 171 -10.56 6.06 -8.10
N ARG A 172 -10.08 6.13 -6.86
CA ARG A 172 -8.66 6.23 -6.57
C ARG A 172 -7.95 4.90 -6.75
N HIS A 173 -6.71 4.96 -7.23
CA HIS A 173 -5.88 3.78 -7.40
C HIS A 173 -5.11 3.48 -6.10
N TRP A 174 -5.05 2.20 -5.67
CA TRP A 174 -4.34 1.75 -4.46
C TRP A 174 -2.82 2.06 -4.43
N ASN A 175 -2.25 2.39 -5.59
CA ASN A 175 -0.86 2.80 -5.75
C ASN A 175 -0.81 4.30 -6.13
N PRO A 176 -0.30 5.18 -5.25
CA PRO A 176 -0.26 6.62 -5.50
C PRO A 176 0.64 7.00 -6.67
N ALA A 177 1.69 6.22 -6.98
CA ALA A 177 2.56 6.50 -8.11
C ALA A 177 1.83 6.35 -9.46
N LYS A 178 0.94 5.35 -9.58
CA LYS A 178 0.11 5.19 -10.78
C LYS A 178 -0.93 6.31 -10.91
N GLU A 179 -1.44 6.82 -9.80
CA GLU A 179 -2.37 7.96 -9.80
C GLU A 179 -1.65 9.28 -10.17
N ALA A 180 -0.45 9.50 -9.63
CA ALA A 180 0.41 10.63 -10.01
C ALA A 180 0.74 10.57 -11.51
N GLN A 181 1.18 9.41 -12.01
CA GLN A 181 1.46 9.22 -13.45
C GLN A 181 0.25 9.51 -14.35
N ALA A 182 -0.96 9.20 -13.87
CA ALA A 182 -2.21 9.50 -14.56
C ALA A 182 -2.53 11.01 -14.54
N THR A 183 -2.25 11.68 -13.42
CA THR A 183 -2.39 13.14 -13.26
C THR A 183 -1.38 13.90 -14.13
N ASP A 184 -0.14 13.42 -14.23
CA ASP A 184 0.93 13.97 -15.06
C ASP A 184 0.58 13.99 -16.56
N ARG A 185 -0.45 13.25 -16.99
CA ARG A 185 -0.94 13.31 -18.38
C ARG A 185 -1.54 14.67 -18.73
N VAL A 186 -1.98 15.41 -17.73
CA VAL A 186 -2.58 16.75 -17.83
C VAL A 186 -1.55 17.84 -17.50
N PHE A 187 -0.64 17.58 -16.56
CA PHE A 187 0.51 18.44 -16.29
C PHE A 187 1.63 18.22 -17.31
N ARG A 188 1.63 18.96 -18.42
CA ARG A 188 2.72 18.89 -19.40
C ARG A 188 3.06 20.24 -20.01
N ILE A 189 4.32 20.37 -20.45
CA ILE A 189 4.83 21.49 -21.24
C ILE A 189 3.89 21.73 -22.44
N GLY A 190 3.28 22.91 -22.49
CA GLY A 190 2.27 23.29 -23.48
C GLY A 190 0.87 23.54 -22.90
N GLN A 191 0.60 23.07 -21.68
CA GLN A 191 -0.61 23.46 -20.94
C GLN A 191 -0.50 24.93 -20.52
N LYS A 192 -1.50 25.73 -20.86
CA LYS A 192 -1.56 27.18 -20.55
C LYS A 192 -2.59 27.53 -19.47
N LYS A 193 -3.51 26.61 -19.16
CA LYS A 193 -4.53 26.77 -18.13
C LYS A 193 -4.10 26.11 -16.83
N ASP A 194 -4.56 26.63 -15.71
CA ASP A 194 -4.38 25.97 -14.41
C ASP A 194 -4.99 24.57 -14.44
N VAL A 195 -4.23 23.62 -13.89
CA VAL A 195 -4.65 22.23 -13.82
C VAL A 195 -5.32 21.97 -12.47
N ASN A 196 -6.60 21.61 -12.51
CA ASN A 196 -7.38 21.32 -11.31
C ASN A 196 -7.49 19.82 -11.08
N ILE A 197 -7.15 19.38 -9.87
CA ILE A 197 -7.29 17.99 -9.44
C ILE A 197 -8.40 17.89 -8.40
N TYR A 198 -9.42 17.11 -8.72
CA TYR A 198 -10.55 16.84 -7.89
C TYR A 198 -10.51 15.39 -7.39
N VAL A 199 -10.58 15.24 -6.07
CA VAL A 199 -10.63 13.94 -5.41
C VAL A 199 -11.89 13.92 -4.54
N PRO A 200 -12.98 13.30 -5.01
CA PRO A 200 -14.15 13.05 -4.20
C PRO A 200 -13.83 12.06 -3.08
N ILE A 201 -14.12 12.45 -1.84
CA ILE A 201 -13.93 11.65 -0.63
C ILE A 201 -15.29 11.54 0.05
N LEU A 202 -15.85 10.34 0.03
CA LEU A 202 -17.12 10.05 0.69
C LEU A 202 -16.90 9.83 2.19
N HIS A 203 -17.77 10.37 3.04
CA HIS A 203 -17.73 10.25 4.50
C HIS A 203 -18.96 9.50 4.99
N HIS A 204 -18.76 8.61 5.97
CA HIS A 204 -19.85 8.06 6.76
C HIS A 204 -20.13 9.01 7.93
N PRO A 205 -21.40 9.26 8.33
CA PRO A 205 -21.71 10.21 9.40
C PRO A 205 -21.13 9.81 10.77
N SER A 206 -20.97 8.51 11.03
CA SER A 206 -20.64 7.99 12.35
C SER A 206 -19.19 7.50 12.52
N PHE A 207 -18.48 7.21 11.43
CA PHE A 207 -17.12 6.63 11.48
C PHE A 207 -16.34 6.89 10.18
N GLU A 208 -15.06 6.53 10.14
CA GLU A 208 -14.24 6.71 8.94
C GLU A 208 -14.64 5.74 7.82
N SER A 209 -15.04 6.28 6.67
CA SER A 209 -15.40 5.49 5.49
C SER A 209 -14.17 4.85 4.82
N PHE A 210 -14.44 3.97 3.85
CA PHE A 210 -13.45 3.41 2.96
C PHE A 210 -12.62 4.50 2.26
N ASP A 211 -13.27 5.54 1.72
CA ASP A 211 -12.60 6.60 0.98
C ASP A 211 -11.67 7.42 1.88
N VAL A 212 -12.08 7.70 3.12
CA VAL A 212 -11.26 8.42 4.11
C VAL A 212 -10.02 7.60 4.45
N ASN A 213 -10.21 6.31 4.75
CA ASN A 213 -9.12 5.39 5.03
C ASN A 213 -8.17 5.24 3.84
N LEU A 214 -8.70 5.07 2.62
CA LEU A 214 -7.90 4.99 1.41
C LEU A 214 -7.13 6.29 1.18
N HIS A 215 -7.77 7.45 1.37
CA HIS A 215 -7.11 8.74 1.22
C HIS A 215 -5.96 8.90 2.22
N ARG A 216 -6.16 8.52 3.49
CA ARG A 216 -5.14 8.53 4.54
C ARG A 216 -3.97 7.62 4.17
N LEU A 217 -4.24 6.38 3.78
CA LEU A 217 -3.22 5.40 3.36
C LEU A 217 -2.40 5.89 2.17
N LEU A 218 -3.06 6.45 1.15
CA LEU A 218 -2.37 6.97 -0.04
C LEU A 218 -1.55 8.23 0.28
N SER A 219 -2.04 9.09 1.18
CA SER A 219 -1.31 10.27 1.63
C SER A 219 -0.05 9.87 2.41
N GLN A 220 -0.15 8.90 3.33
CA GLN A 220 0.99 8.36 4.07
C GLN A 220 2.02 7.73 3.12
N LYS A 221 1.58 6.94 2.14
CA LYS A 221 2.48 6.35 1.13
C LYS A 221 3.17 7.41 0.27
N SER A 222 2.48 8.49 -0.09
CA SER A 222 3.09 9.60 -0.83
C SER A 222 4.10 10.35 0.04
N MET A 223 3.76 10.67 1.28
CA MET A 223 4.68 11.33 2.22
C MET A 223 5.94 10.51 2.44
N LEU A 224 5.83 9.19 2.60
CA LEU A 224 6.98 8.30 2.67
C LEU A 224 7.79 8.33 1.38
N LYS A 225 7.15 8.28 0.20
CA LYS A 225 7.85 8.41 -1.08
C LYS A 225 8.59 9.73 -1.18
N ASP A 226 7.95 10.85 -0.86
CA ASP A 226 8.54 12.19 -0.98
C ASP A 226 9.67 12.39 0.05
N ALA A 227 9.56 11.80 1.24
CA ALA A 227 10.65 11.72 2.21
C ALA A 227 11.82 10.82 1.76
N VAL A 228 11.57 9.89 0.83
CA VAL A 228 12.57 8.97 0.22
C VAL A 228 13.15 9.52 -1.09
N VAL A 229 12.62 10.62 -1.64
CA VAL A 229 13.22 11.33 -2.80
C VAL A 229 14.46 12.16 -2.39
N THR A 230 14.74 12.31 -1.09
CA THR A 230 16.11 12.44 -0.57
C THR A 230 16.78 11.06 -0.59
N PRO A 231 17.95 10.88 -1.23
CA PRO A 231 18.52 9.56 -1.46
C PRO A 231 18.81 8.84 -0.13
N GLY A 232 17.97 7.87 0.19
CA GLY A 232 18.13 6.93 1.28
C GLY A 232 17.16 5.77 1.05
N GLU A 233 17.69 4.60 0.71
CA GLU A 233 16.91 3.40 0.42
C GLU A 233 15.92 3.07 1.54
N VAL A 234 14.65 2.81 1.22
CA VAL A 234 13.68 2.27 2.19
C VAL A 234 13.08 0.98 1.67
N MET A 235 13.41 -0.09 2.40
CA MET A 235 12.86 -1.44 2.24
C MET A 235 11.37 -1.51 2.66
N PRO A 236 10.55 -2.32 1.98
CA PRO A 236 9.14 -2.46 2.31
C PRO A 236 8.93 -3.23 3.61
N ASN A 237 8.01 -2.75 4.45
CA ASN A 237 7.48 -3.47 5.60
C ASN A 237 6.12 -4.10 5.24
N PRO A 238 5.86 -5.38 5.57
CA PRO A 238 4.58 -6.03 5.26
C PRO A 238 3.47 -5.57 6.21
N THR A 239 2.27 -5.48 5.66
CA THR A 239 1.00 -5.02 6.26
C THR A 239 0.47 -5.89 7.41
N GLY A 240 0.00 -5.24 8.48
CA GLY A 240 -1.05 -5.78 9.38
C GLY A 240 -0.78 -5.63 10.88
N SER A 241 -1.15 -4.48 11.48
CA SER A 241 -1.67 -4.34 12.87
C SER A 241 -1.65 -2.86 13.32
N ASP A 242 -2.69 -2.08 13.00
CA ASP A 242 -2.93 -0.79 13.64
C ASP A 242 -3.71 -1.00 14.95
N LYS A 243 -2.99 -1.19 16.06
CA LYS A 243 -3.35 -0.70 17.40
C LYS A 243 -2.05 -0.43 18.16
N HIS A 244 -1.73 0.85 18.35
CA HIS A 244 -0.46 1.41 18.86
C HIS A 244 0.71 1.36 17.86
N SER A 245 0.74 2.31 16.92
CA SER A 245 1.99 2.65 16.25
C SER A 245 2.95 3.19 17.32
N LEU A 246 4.00 2.44 17.65
CA LEU A 246 5.07 2.91 18.52
C LEU A 246 5.65 4.18 17.89
N GLY A 247 5.62 5.29 18.63
CA GLY A 247 6.28 6.52 18.21
C GLY A 247 7.80 6.27 18.12
N ALA A 248 8.52 7.09 17.36
CA ALA A 248 9.98 6.93 17.22
C ALA A 248 10.71 6.93 18.59
N ASP A 249 10.18 7.64 19.58
CA ASP A 249 10.74 7.72 20.93
C ASP A 249 10.20 6.65 21.89
N SER A 250 9.26 5.80 21.46
CA SER A 250 8.71 4.74 22.30
C SER A 250 9.74 3.63 22.50
N ILE A 251 10.01 3.29 23.77
CA ILE A 251 10.83 2.14 24.15
C ILE A 251 10.07 0.87 23.80
N ILE A 252 10.73 -0.04 23.09
CA ILE A 252 10.16 -1.33 22.72
C ILE A 252 10.23 -2.27 23.92
N THR A 253 9.10 -2.88 24.26
CA THR A 253 9.01 -3.89 25.31
C THR A 253 8.75 -5.28 24.72
N PHE A 254 8.85 -6.33 25.55
CA PHE A 254 8.52 -7.68 25.09
C PHE A 254 7.05 -7.82 24.63
N GLU A 255 6.14 -7.03 25.19
CA GLU A 255 4.72 -7.01 24.80
C GLU A 255 4.50 -6.50 23.36
N ASP A 256 5.45 -5.75 22.82
CA ASP A 256 5.39 -5.21 21.46
C ASP A 256 5.89 -6.21 20.40
N MET A 257 6.55 -7.31 20.80
CA MET A 257 7.12 -8.29 19.87
C MET A 257 6.13 -8.82 18.83
N PRO A 258 4.86 -9.12 19.15
CA PRO A 258 3.87 -9.55 18.16
C PRO A 258 3.54 -8.50 17.09
N ARG A 259 3.79 -7.22 17.36
CA ARG A 259 3.48 -6.08 16.48
C ARG A 259 4.63 -5.73 15.54
N LEU A 260 5.85 -6.15 15.86
CA LEU A 260 7.01 -5.93 15.01
C LEU A 260 6.95 -6.81 13.76
N SER A 261 7.35 -6.27 12.62
CA SER A 261 7.66 -7.09 11.45
C SER A 261 8.91 -7.94 11.71
N TRP A 262 9.08 -9.01 10.95
CA TRP A 262 10.28 -9.86 11.05
C TRP A 262 11.58 -9.07 10.84
N LYS A 263 11.61 -8.08 9.92
CA LYS A 263 12.76 -7.19 9.71
C LYS A 263 13.02 -6.28 10.90
N GLN A 264 11.96 -5.72 11.49
CA GLN A 264 12.08 -4.91 12.70
C GLN A 264 12.57 -5.73 13.88
N PHE A 265 12.14 -6.99 13.97
CA PHE A 265 12.61 -7.94 14.97
C PHE A 265 14.11 -8.22 14.81
N GLU A 266 14.61 -8.49 13.60
CA GLU A 266 16.05 -8.64 13.32
C GLU A 266 16.86 -7.39 13.71
N ALA A 267 16.35 -6.21 13.34
CA ALA A 267 17.02 -4.95 13.68
C ALA A 267 17.06 -4.70 15.20
N LEU A 268 15.98 -5.04 15.91
CA LEU A 268 15.91 -4.95 17.37
C LEU A 268 16.89 -5.91 18.04
N THR A 269 16.91 -7.17 17.64
CA THR A 269 17.81 -8.17 18.23
C THR A 269 19.27 -7.81 18.02
N LEU A 270 19.61 -7.27 16.85
CA LEU A 270 20.95 -6.77 16.56
C LEU A 270 21.33 -5.58 17.47
N GLU A 271 20.45 -4.61 17.66
CA GLU A 271 20.69 -3.47 18.56
C GLU A 271 20.84 -3.89 20.02
N LEU A 272 19.99 -4.82 20.49
CA LEU A 272 20.06 -5.36 21.84
C LEU A 272 21.39 -6.08 22.09
N LEU A 273 21.81 -6.95 21.16
CA LEU A 273 23.05 -7.72 21.30
C LEU A 273 24.30 -6.87 21.08
N ALA A 274 24.24 -5.84 20.23
CA ALA A 274 25.32 -4.87 20.10
C ALA A 274 25.60 -4.16 21.42
N ARG A 275 24.57 -3.83 22.21
CA ARG A 275 24.73 -3.25 23.55
C ARG A 275 25.14 -4.24 24.61
N GLU A 276 24.53 -5.42 24.63
CA GLU A 276 24.87 -6.50 25.57
C GLU A 276 26.36 -6.87 25.48
N TYR A 277 26.87 -6.99 24.26
CA TYR A 277 28.27 -7.36 24.03
C TYR A 277 29.21 -6.18 23.84
N GLN A 278 28.70 -4.94 23.81
CA GLN A 278 29.49 -3.72 23.57
C GLN A 278 30.29 -3.78 22.25
N ALA A 279 29.59 -4.13 21.16
CA ALA A 279 30.22 -4.30 19.85
C ALA A 279 30.70 -2.98 19.24
N ASP A 280 31.89 -3.00 18.62
CA ASP A 280 32.44 -1.86 17.89
C ASP A 280 31.55 -1.51 16.69
N SER A 281 31.00 -2.53 16.04
CA SER A 281 30.14 -2.38 14.89
C SER A 281 29.16 -3.53 14.76
N ALA A 282 28.03 -3.24 14.13
CA ALA A 282 26.93 -4.17 13.95
C ALA A 282 26.35 -3.97 12.55
N TRP A 283 25.94 -5.05 11.89
CA TRP A 283 25.32 -5.00 10.57
C TRP A 283 24.22 -6.05 10.46
N LEU A 284 23.14 -5.69 9.77
CA LEU A 284 22.18 -6.67 9.27
C LEU A 284 22.71 -7.26 7.97
N THR A 285 22.43 -8.52 7.68
CA THR A 285 22.85 -9.17 6.43
C THR A 285 21.86 -8.89 5.31
N LYS A 286 22.27 -9.06 4.05
CA LYS A 286 21.44 -8.72 2.88
C LYS A 286 20.37 -9.78 2.60
N ASP A 287 19.14 -9.32 2.37
CA ASP A 287 18.00 -10.17 1.96
C ASP A 287 18.37 -11.02 0.72
N GLY A 288 18.33 -12.36 0.87
CA GLY A 288 18.61 -13.32 -0.18
C GLY A 288 20.08 -13.75 -0.33
N SER A 289 20.98 -13.23 0.51
CA SER A 289 22.40 -13.61 0.59
C SER A 289 22.91 -13.59 2.04
N ASP A 290 22.09 -14.09 2.96
CA ASP A 290 22.33 -14.11 4.41
C ASP A 290 23.20 -15.31 4.85
N PHE A 291 23.30 -16.36 4.02
CA PHE A 291 24.08 -17.58 4.28
C PHE A 291 23.80 -18.20 5.66
N GLY A 292 22.61 -17.98 6.21
CA GLY A 292 22.19 -18.48 7.52
C GLY A 292 22.54 -17.60 8.73
N ALA A 293 22.90 -16.34 8.53
CA ALA A 293 22.99 -15.33 9.60
C ALA A 293 22.20 -14.06 9.21
N ASP A 294 21.37 -13.55 10.11
CA ASP A 294 20.58 -12.32 9.90
C ASP A 294 21.35 -11.06 10.35
N GLY A 295 22.35 -11.23 11.21
CA GLY A 295 23.17 -10.14 11.72
C GLY A 295 24.59 -10.54 12.09
N VAL A 296 25.49 -9.55 12.04
CA VAL A 296 26.91 -9.68 12.39
C VAL A 296 27.28 -8.56 13.34
N LEU A 297 27.90 -8.91 14.46
CA LEU A 297 28.60 -7.97 15.34
C LEU A 297 30.10 -8.17 15.16
N THR A 298 30.89 -7.11 15.15
CA THR A 298 32.34 -7.22 15.11
C THR A 298 33.02 -6.40 16.20
N PHE A 299 34.18 -6.89 16.60
CA PHE A 299 35.09 -6.35 17.61
C PHE A 299 36.50 -6.32 17.03
N ALA A 300 37.44 -5.59 17.62
CA ALA A 300 38.82 -5.40 17.13
C ALA A 300 39.54 -6.65 16.54
N GLY A 301 39.16 -7.90 16.88
CA GLY A 301 39.61 -9.12 16.20
C GLY A 301 38.59 -10.26 16.10
N GLU A 302 37.36 -10.06 16.58
CA GLU A 302 36.36 -11.12 16.73
C GLU A 302 35.04 -10.73 16.07
N ALA A 303 34.16 -11.70 15.86
CA ALA A 303 32.80 -11.46 15.42
C ALA A 303 31.81 -12.42 16.08
N ILE A 304 30.56 -11.96 16.17
CA ILE A 304 29.42 -12.74 16.64
C ILE A 304 28.38 -12.77 15.54
N LEU A 305 27.91 -13.97 15.20
CA LEU A 305 26.83 -14.16 14.23
C LEU A 305 25.50 -14.32 14.95
N ILE A 306 24.45 -13.74 14.39
CA ILE A 306 23.10 -13.74 14.95
C ILE A 306 22.13 -14.28 13.92
N GLN A 307 21.34 -15.29 14.30
CA GLN A 307 20.15 -15.73 13.58
C GLN A 307 18.92 -15.42 14.42
N ALA A 308 18.02 -14.59 13.90
CA ALA A 308 16.77 -14.23 14.54
C ALA A 308 15.59 -14.99 13.90
N LYS A 309 14.68 -15.50 14.72
CA LYS A 309 13.38 -15.99 14.22
C LYS A 309 12.23 -15.37 14.99
N HIS A 310 11.42 -14.59 14.28
CA HIS A 310 10.17 -14.06 14.79
C HIS A 310 9.09 -15.15 14.75
N LYS A 311 8.67 -15.65 15.91
CA LYS A 311 7.68 -16.71 16.06
C LYS A 311 6.80 -16.49 17.28
N GLN A 312 5.48 -16.47 17.05
CA GLN A 312 4.50 -16.49 18.14
C GLN A 312 4.31 -17.93 18.68
N GLY A 313 4.31 -18.08 20.01
CA GLY A 313 4.10 -19.35 20.68
C GLY A 313 5.37 -20.21 20.76
N ALA A 314 5.26 -21.52 20.48
CA ALA A 314 6.37 -22.46 20.59
C ALA A 314 7.17 -22.61 19.30
N TYR A 315 8.50 -22.61 19.39
CA TYR A 315 9.40 -22.95 18.30
C TYR A 315 9.73 -24.45 18.31
N LYS A 316 9.28 -25.17 17.28
CA LYS A 316 9.38 -26.64 17.18
C LYS A 316 10.50 -27.13 16.24
N GLY A 317 11.24 -26.22 15.61
CA GLY A 317 12.28 -26.54 14.63
C GLY A 317 13.68 -26.52 15.22
N HIS A 318 14.69 -26.80 14.39
CA HIS A 318 16.11 -26.67 14.73
C HIS A 318 16.94 -26.10 13.57
N ASN A 319 16.29 -25.75 12.46
CA ASN A 319 16.92 -25.29 11.24
C ASN A 319 17.70 -23.98 11.47
N ALA A 320 17.16 -23.06 12.27
CA ALA A 320 17.85 -21.78 12.54
C ALA A 320 19.19 -21.98 13.26
N VAL A 321 19.29 -23.01 14.11
CA VAL A 321 20.53 -23.37 14.82
C VAL A 321 21.54 -24.00 13.85
N GLN A 322 21.07 -24.78 12.87
CA GLN A 322 21.92 -25.35 11.83
C GLN A 322 22.38 -24.29 10.82
N GLU A 323 21.48 -23.39 10.42
CA GLU A 323 21.73 -22.26 9.52
C GLU A 323 22.89 -21.41 10.05
N ILE A 324 22.83 -20.97 11.31
CA ILE A 324 23.88 -20.12 11.91
C ILE A 324 25.20 -20.86 12.12
N SER A 325 25.14 -22.16 12.41
CA SER A 325 26.34 -22.99 12.51
C SER A 325 27.04 -23.17 11.17
N ASN A 326 26.28 -23.27 10.08
CA ASN A 326 26.85 -23.36 8.74
C ASN A 326 27.39 -21.99 8.26
N ALA A 327 26.76 -20.90 8.69
CA ALA A 327 27.19 -19.53 8.39
C ALA A 327 28.62 -19.26 8.90
N ASN A 328 29.00 -19.84 10.04
CA ASN A 328 30.31 -19.64 10.66
C ASN A 328 31.49 -19.78 9.68
N ALA A 329 31.51 -20.87 8.90
CA ALA A 329 32.62 -21.14 7.98
C ALA A 329 32.73 -20.08 6.87
N ILE A 330 31.60 -19.60 6.36
CA ILE A 330 31.53 -18.62 5.26
C ILE A 330 31.89 -17.22 5.77
N TYR A 331 31.30 -16.81 6.89
CA TYR A 331 31.53 -15.49 7.47
C TYR A 331 32.94 -15.35 8.05
N GLY A 332 33.49 -16.39 8.68
CA GLY A 332 34.86 -16.36 9.21
C GLY A 332 35.91 -16.09 8.13
N GLN A 333 35.74 -16.68 6.94
CA GLN A 333 36.63 -16.43 5.80
C GLN A 333 36.49 -15.01 5.25
N HIS A 334 35.27 -14.49 5.12
CA HIS A 334 35.02 -13.16 4.55
C HIS A 334 35.31 -12.00 5.49
N LEU A 335 35.04 -12.15 6.79
CA LEU A 335 35.29 -11.10 7.79
C LEU A 335 36.78 -10.96 8.13
N GLY A 336 37.58 -12.01 7.90
CA GLY A 336 38.96 -12.08 8.37
C GLY A 336 39.08 -12.00 9.89
N ARG A 337 38.02 -12.39 10.62
CA ARG A 337 37.91 -12.36 12.09
C ARG A 337 37.43 -13.73 12.58
N GLU A 338 37.82 -14.09 13.80
CA GLU A 338 37.34 -15.31 14.44
C GLU A 338 35.89 -15.14 14.89
N ILE A 339 35.01 -16.08 14.54
CA ILE A 339 33.65 -16.10 15.05
C ILE A 339 33.66 -16.75 16.44
N THR A 340 33.67 -15.94 17.49
CA THR A 340 33.78 -16.44 18.88
C THR A 340 32.44 -16.84 19.47
N LYS A 341 31.33 -16.39 18.89
CA LYS A 341 29.97 -16.79 19.32
C LYS A 341 28.97 -16.80 18.18
N GLN A 342 28.02 -17.72 18.28
CA GLN A 342 26.84 -17.80 17.42
C GLN A 342 25.61 -17.74 18.30
N VAL A 343 24.67 -16.87 17.95
CA VAL A 343 23.47 -16.61 18.75
C VAL A 343 22.23 -16.89 17.92
N PHE A 344 21.37 -17.79 18.41
CA PHE A 344 20.02 -17.96 17.91
C PHE A 344 19.04 -17.25 18.85
N ILE A 345 18.27 -16.29 18.34
CA ILE A 345 17.37 -15.46 19.14
C ILE A 345 15.93 -15.53 18.62
N THR A 346 14.96 -15.67 19.52
CA THR A 346 13.54 -15.77 19.16
C THR A 346 12.63 -15.19 20.25
N ASN A 347 11.46 -14.67 19.86
CA ASN A 347 10.42 -14.28 20.81
C ASN A 347 9.53 -15.45 21.27
N ALA A 348 9.83 -16.69 20.86
CA ALA A 348 9.16 -17.88 21.37
C ALA A 348 9.60 -18.18 22.82
N THR A 349 8.64 -18.25 23.76
CA THR A 349 8.92 -18.58 25.17
C THR A 349 9.09 -20.09 25.43
N GLN A 350 8.70 -20.91 24.45
CA GLN A 350 8.85 -22.37 24.51
C GLN A 350 9.64 -22.86 23.30
N LEU A 351 10.66 -23.68 23.58
CA LEU A 351 11.53 -24.31 22.59
C LEU A 351 11.45 -25.83 22.73
N ALA A 352 11.46 -26.54 21.60
CA ALA A 352 11.57 -28.00 21.62
C ALA A 352 12.88 -28.45 22.26
N LYS A 353 12.84 -29.58 22.98
CA LYS A 353 14.03 -30.16 23.64
C LYS A 353 15.15 -30.45 22.63
N SER A 354 14.79 -30.95 21.45
CA SER A 354 15.71 -31.20 20.34
C SER A 354 16.46 -29.95 19.89
N THR A 355 15.82 -28.78 19.90
CA THR A 355 16.47 -27.50 19.55
C THR A 355 17.61 -27.17 20.52
N ARG A 356 17.36 -27.31 21.83
CA ARG A 356 18.38 -27.07 22.87
C ARG A 356 19.51 -28.09 22.82
N GLU A 357 19.19 -29.37 22.60
CA GLU A 357 20.19 -30.44 22.44
C GLU A 357 21.11 -30.19 21.24
N ILE A 358 20.57 -29.74 20.12
CA ILE A 358 21.33 -29.48 18.90
C ILE A 358 22.15 -28.20 19.03
N ALA A 359 21.61 -27.16 19.66
CA ALA A 359 22.36 -25.95 19.96
C ALA A 359 23.56 -26.21 20.87
N GLY A 360 23.41 -27.07 21.88
CA GLY A 360 24.53 -27.51 22.72
C GLY A 360 25.61 -28.25 21.94
N LYS A 361 25.23 -29.12 20.99
CA LYS A 361 26.19 -29.84 20.12
C LYS A 361 26.92 -28.92 19.14
N LEU A 362 26.25 -27.89 18.64
CA LEU A 362 26.80 -26.94 17.66
C LEU A 362 27.40 -25.67 18.31
N ASN A 363 27.44 -25.62 19.65
CA ASN A 363 27.92 -24.48 20.43
C ASN A 363 27.20 -23.15 20.08
N VAL A 364 25.90 -23.21 19.84
CA VAL A 364 25.05 -22.05 19.55
C VAL A 364 24.37 -21.60 20.84
N THR A 365 24.54 -20.33 21.21
CA THR A 365 23.84 -19.72 22.34
C THR A 365 22.40 -19.44 21.95
N ILE A 366 21.43 -19.88 22.75
CA ILE A 366 20.01 -19.58 22.51
C ILE A 366 19.61 -18.40 23.40
N ILE A 367 18.83 -17.48 22.84
CA ILE A 367 18.10 -16.45 23.57
C ILE A 367 16.61 -16.66 23.28
N ASP A 368 15.90 -17.24 24.24
CA ASP A 368 14.46 -17.50 24.14
C ASP A 368 13.62 -16.29 24.58
N GLY A 369 12.29 -16.39 24.48
CA GLY A 369 11.40 -15.27 24.79
C GLY A 369 11.57 -14.72 26.21
N ASN A 370 11.92 -15.57 27.20
CA ASN A 370 12.09 -15.11 28.57
C ASN A 370 13.39 -14.31 28.72
N GLU A 371 14.47 -14.81 28.11
CA GLU A 371 15.78 -14.14 28.09
C GLU A 371 15.73 -12.86 27.25
N LEU A 372 14.98 -12.85 26.15
CA LEU A 372 14.73 -11.68 25.33
C LEU A 372 13.97 -10.60 26.11
N SER A 373 12.99 -10.98 26.93
CA SER A 373 12.29 -10.03 27.80
C SER A 373 13.24 -9.34 28.76
N ALA A 374 14.08 -10.12 29.46
CA ALA A 374 15.12 -9.57 30.34
C ALA A 374 16.14 -8.70 29.58
N LEU A 375 16.46 -9.05 28.33
CA LEU A 375 17.36 -8.27 27.50
C LEU A 375 16.77 -6.90 27.14
N CYS A 376 15.47 -6.83 26.83
CA CYS A 376 14.77 -5.58 26.55
C CYS A 376 14.72 -4.65 27.78
N GLU A 377 14.57 -5.22 28.98
CA GLU A 377 14.59 -4.45 30.23
C GLU A 377 15.98 -3.89 30.54
N ARG A 378 17.04 -4.67 30.31
CA ARG A 378 18.43 -4.24 30.55
C ARG A 378 18.91 -3.21 29.54
N HIS A 379 18.48 -3.32 28.28
CA HIS A 379 18.91 -2.46 27.19
C HIS A 379 17.71 -1.80 26.50
N PRO A 380 17.20 -0.67 27.02
CA PRO A 380 16.07 0.02 26.41
C PRO A 380 16.39 0.50 24.99
N ILE A 381 15.72 -0.06 23.99
CA ILE A 381 15.83 0.34 22.57
C ILE A 381 14.55 1.07 22.17
N THR A 382 14.68 2.24 21.55
CA THR A 382 13.52 2.95 20.98
C THR A 382 13.19 2.43 19.59
N PHE A 383 11.93 2.58 19.18
CA PHE A 383 11.51 2.22 17.83
C PHE A 383 12.27 3.01 16.74
N GLY A 384 12.62 4.27 17.01
CA GLY A 384 13.46 5.09 16.14
C GLY A 384 14.86 4.52 15.94
N GLN A 385 15.45 3.87 16.96
CA GLN A 385 16.75 3.19 16.84
C GLN A 385 16.66 1.96 15.94
N VAL A 386 15.57 1.19 16.02
CA VAL A 386 15.29 0.06 15.12
C VAL A 386 15.14 0.53 13.68
N VAL A 387 14.39 1.63 13.45
CA VAL A 387 14.23 2.22 12.12
C VAL A 387 15.58 2.72 11.58
N THR A 388 16.38 3.38 12.42
CA THR A 388 17.73 3.86 12.06
C THR A 388 18.64 2.68 11.69
N ARG A 389 18.54 1.55 12.41
CA ARG A 389 19.29 0.34 12.08
C ARG A 389 18.89 -0.22 10.72
N LEU A 390 17.60 -0.25 10.41
CA LEU A 390 17.09 -0.75 9.12
C LEU A 390 17.56 0.09 7.92
N SER A 391 17.88 1.37 8.13
CA SER A 391 18.41 2.25 7.09
C SER A 391 19.95 2.22 6.94
N LYS A 392 20.68 1.52 7.83
CA LYS A 392 22.14 1.38 7.69
C LYS A 392 22.50 0.38 6.60
N GLU A 393 23.69 0.54 6.04
CA GLU A 393 24.24 -0.42 5.08
C GLU A 393 24.26 -1.83 5.67
N ARG A 394 23.88 -2.80 4.82
CA ARG A 394 23.86 -4.22 5.18
C ARG A 394 25.19 -4.86 4.85
N TYR A 395 25.57 -5.86 5.63
CA TYR A 395 26.74 -6.68 5.34
C TYR A 395 26.46 -7.54 4.11
N VAL A 396 27.36 -7.45 3.12
CA VAL A 396 27.28 -8.19 1.86
C VAL A 396 28.52 -9.05 1.72
N ILE A 397 28.30 -10.36 1.60
CA ILE A 397 29.30 -11.31 1.13
C ILE A 397 29.15 -11.34 -0.40
N GLN A 398 30.16 -10.86 -1.12
CA GLN A 398 30.17 -10.80 -2.59
C GLN A 398 30.54 -12.14 -3.22
#